data_AF-A0A3B9HZK6-F1
#
_entry.id   AF-A0A3B9HZK6-F1
#
_cell.length_a   1.000
_cell.length_b   1.000
_cell.length_c   1.000
_cell.angle_alpha   90.00
_cell.angle_beta   90.00
_cell.angle_gamma   90.00
#
_symmetry.space_group_name_H-M   'P 1'
#
loop_
_entity.id
_entity.type
_entity.pdbx_description
1 polymer ?
#
loop_
_entity_poly.entity_id
_entity_poly.type
_entity_poly.pdbx_seq_one_letter_code
_entity_poly.pdbx_strand_id
1 'polypeptide(L)'
;DKTSQPAQLILIDSLTGKATRRFALYLADDKPYTGHAGGITAAGNYLWVASGYNLYGFELKQIIAFAADRRAKAPAQNPDGLPPSFRLPVLDLFVKTIFPVDSTASYASFDGKYLWVGDFVKSSDSKYGPVPHHAENRFNLKTWIAGYRVDQSGMPIASQKYKFSSDGKSREAYKPDRLIFCRESVQGFAISEGFAALSISYGARASKLALYKAPVSNNSFKHSFKPEGQSKTFSAEAWVVDSATHLTTLELPAGSEDLEYDGHVLYIGFEGASPNYRPKWTKINPLLKIEDRFYLINPKLIPELKP
;
A
#
# COMPACT_ATOMS: atom_id res chain seq x y z
N ASP A 1 -12.91 15.03 -2.00
CA ASP A 1 -13.00 13.93 -1.02
C ASP A 1 -12.42 14.34 0.33
N LYS A 2 -13.11 15.22 1.06
CA LYS A 2 -12.86 15.41 2.50
C LYS A 2 -14.18 15.20 3.18
N THR A 3 -14.40 13.98 3.66
CA THR A 3 -15.51 13.68 4.56
C THR A 3 -15.10 14.14 5.96
N SER A 4 -16.05 14.58 6.78
CA SER A 4 -15.86 14.62 8.23
C SER A 4 -15.93 13.22 8.85
N GLN A 5 -16.46 12.26 8.10
CA GLN A 5 -16.61 10.88 8.53
C GLN A 5 -15.26 10.13 8.46
N PRO A 6 -14.99 9.26 9.44
CA PRO A 6 -13.77 8.43 9.45
C PRO A 6 -13.75 7.47 8.25
N ALA A 7 -12.56 7.25 7.70
CA ALA A 7 -12.33 6.19 6.73
C ALA A 7 -12.67 4.84 7.37
N GLN A 8 -13.12 3.91 6.53
CA GLN A 8 -13.60 2.61 6.98
C GLN A 8 -12.60 1.51 6.60
N LEU A 9 -12.24 0.67 7.56
CA LEU A 9 -11.63 -0.63 7.30
C LEU A 9 -12.76 -1.67 7.28
N ILE A 10 -12.81 -2.50 6.24
CA ILE A 10 -13.87 -3.50 6.07
C ILE A 10 -13.26 -4.89 6.15
N LEU A 11 -13.86 -5.76 6.97
CA LEU A 11 -13.50 -7.16 7.01
C LEU A 11 -14.37 -7.94 6.04
N ILE A 12 -13.74 -8.63 5.09
CA ILE A 12 -14.41 -9.44 4.09
C ILE A 12 -14.09 -10.90 4.34
N ASP A 13 -15.11 -11.74 4.39
CA ASP A 13 -14.94 -13.19 4.39
C ASP A 13 -14.50 -13.64 3.00
N SER A 14 -13.29 -14.21 2.89
CA SER A 14 -12.67 -14.51 1.60
C SER A 14 -13.37 -15.65 0.84
N LEU A 15 -14.07 -16.55 1.54
CA LEU A 15 -14.80 -17.66 0.93
C LEU A 15 -16.11 -17.18 0.28
N THR A 16 -16.82 -16.27 0.95
CA THR A 16 -18.13 -15.79 0.51
C THR A 16 -18.09 -14.45 -0.20
N GLY A 17 -16.98 -13.71 -0.08
CA GLY A 17 -16.82 -12.35 -0.59
C GLY A 17 -17.67 -11.31 0.13
N LYS A 18 -18.29 -11.65 1.27
CA LYS A 18 -19.21 -10.76 1.99
C LYS A 18 -18.49 -9.97 3.07
N ALA A 19 -18.79 -8.68 3.16
CA ALA A 19 -18.37 -7.86 4.29
C ALA A 19 -19.08 -8.31 5.57
N THR A 20 -18.33 -8.48 6.65
CA THR A 20 -18.83 -9.05 7.92
C THR A 20 -18.72 -8.09 9.09
N ARG A 21 -17.72 -7.21 9.08
CA ARG A 21 -17.47 -6.17 10.09
C ARG A 21 -16.95 -4.93 9.39
N ARG A 22 -17.10 -3.79 10.06
CA ARG A 22 -16.41 -2.56 9.69
C ARG A 22 -15.75 -1.92 10.90
N PHE A 23 -14.72 -1.14 10.66
CA PHE A 23 -14.06 -0.35 11.67
C PHE A 23 -13.95 1.08 11.19
N ALA A 24 -14.31 2.02 12.05
CA ALA A 24 -14.07 3.43 11.79
C ALA A 24 -12.68 3.79 12.33
N LEU A 25 -11.84 4.39 11.48
CA LEU A 25 -10.45 4.68 11.83
C LEU A 25 -10.30 6.08 12.45
N TYR A 26 -9.62 6.14 13.57
CA TYR A 26 -9.39 7.37 14.34
C TYR A 26 -7.91 7.56 14.67
N LEU A 27 -7.44 8.80 14.55
CA LEU A 27 -6.11 9.21 14.99
C LEU A 27 -6.05 9.50 16.50
N ALA A 28 -7.20 9.87 17.08
CA ALA A 28 -7.49 10.07 18.51
C ALA A 28 -9.02 10.13 18.69
N ASP A 29 -9.52 10.11 19.92
CA ASP A 29 -10.96 10.09 20.27
C ASP A 29 -11.80 11.05 19.41
N ASP A 30 -11.41 12.33 19.33
CA ASP A 30 -12.15 13.35 18.57
C ASP A 30 -11.52 13.66 17.20
N LYS A 31 -10.67 12.76 16.69
CA LYS A 31 -9.91 13.00 15.46
C LYS A 31 -10.08 11.82 14.48
N PRO A 32 -11.14 11.80 13.66
CA PRO A 32 -11.30 10.78 12.64
C PRO A 32 -10.13 10.83 11.65
N TYR A 33 -9.68 9.65 11.22
CA TYR A 33 -8.79 9.56 10.08
C TYR A 33 -9.64 9.71 8.81
N THR A 34 -9.45 10.81 8.09
CA THR A 34 -10.22 11.15 6.88
C THR A 34 -9.35 11.16 5.62
N GLY A 35 -8.14 10.61 5.73
CA GLY A 35 -7.18 10.50 4.63
C GLY A 35 -7.57 9.40 3.63
N HIS A 36 -6.88 9.41 2.49
CA HIS A 36 -6.87 8.29 1.57
C HIS A 36 -5.83 7.27 2.05
N ALA A 37 -6.28 6.09 2.45
CA ALA A 37 -5.42 4.96 2.78
C ALA A 37 -4.94 4.34 1.47
N GLY A 38 -3.64 4.47 1.18
CA GLY A 38 -3.06 3.95 -0.06
C GLY A 38 -2.80 2.44 -0.03
N GLY A 39 -2.63 1.86 1.16
CA GLY A 39 -2.54 0.41 1.31
C GLY A 39 -2.60 -0.04 2.76
N ILE A 40 -2.82 -1.34 2.96
CA ILE A 40 -2.88 -1.98 4.28
C ILE A 40 -2.12 -3.30 4.30
N THR A 41 -1.43 -3.58 5.40
CA THR A 41 -0.73 -4.85 5.61
C THR A 41 -0.71 -5.25 7.08
N ALA A 42 -0.62 -6.54 7.36
CA ALA A 42 -0.54 -7.07 8.72
C ALA A 42 0.89 -7.53 9.03
N ALA A 43 1.50 -6.94 10.07
CA ALA A 43 2.81 -7.35 10.57
C ALA A 43 2.75 -7.57 12.08
N GLY A 44 3.00 -8.81 12.52
CA GLY A 44 3.00 -9.19 13.94
C GLY A 44 1.69 -8.84 14.64
N ASN A 45 1.75 -7.88 15.57
CA ASN A 45 0.62 -7.45 16.38
C ASN A 45 -0.18 -6.28 15.75
N TYR A 46 0.24 -5.77 14.59
CA TYR A 46 -0.27 -4.53 14.03
C TYR A 46 -0.82 -4.70 12.62
N LEU A 47 -1.95 -4.03 12.36
CA LEU A 47 -2.39 -3.68 11.02
C LEU A 47 -1.81 -2.30 10.73
N TRP A 48 -1.03 -2.20 9.67
CA TRP A 48 -0.43 -0.96 9.21
C TRP A 48 -1.23 -0.40 8.06
N VAL A 49 -1.60 0.87 8.16
CA VAL A 49 -2.26 1.63 7.10
C VAL A 49 -1.28 2.66 6.55
N ALA A 50 -0.96 2.57 5.27
CA ALA A 50 -0.10 3.52 4.56
C ALA A 50 -0.89 4.74 4.12
N SER A 51 -0.44 5.93 4.53
CA SER A 51 -1.08 7.18 4.12
C SER A 51 -0.23 8.40 4.42
N GLY A 52 -0.03 9.24 3.42
CA GLY A 52 0.42 10.62 3.60
C GLY A 52 1.71 10.75 4.40
N TYR A 53 2.73 9.98 4.02
CA TYR A 53 4.04 9.95 4.68
C TYR A 53 4.10 9.26 6.04
N ASN A 54 3.10 8.45 6.36
CA ASN A 54 3.08 7.68 7.60
C ASN A 54 2.55 6.26 7.38
N LEU A 55 3.03 5.34 8.19
CA LEU A 55 2.34 4.10 8.53
C LEU A 55 1.61 4.29 9.86
N TYR A 56 0.30 4.08 9.87
CA TYR A 56 -0.54 4.12 11.06
C TYR A 56 -0.78 2.69 11.56
N GLY A 57 -0.28 2.37 12.74
CA GLY A 57 -0.40 1.04 13.34
C GLY A 57 -1.63 0.93 14.24
N PHE A 58 -2.50 -0.04 13.96
CA PHE A 58 -3.67 -0.41 14.75
C PHE A 58 -3.48 -1.81 15.34
N GLU A 59 -3.99 -2.07 16.54
CA GLU A 59 -3.79 -3.38 17.19
C GLU A 59 -4.65 -4.47 16.54
N LEU A 60 -4.01 -5.48 15.93
CA LEU A 60 -4.69 -6.61 15.30
C LEU A 60 -5.55 -7.40 16.30
N LYS A 61 -5.14 -7.47 17.56
CA LYS A 61 -5.89 -8.17 18.60
C LYS A 61 -7.32 -7.63 18.73
N GLN A 62 -7.52 -6.32 18.59
CA GLN A 62 -8.85 -5.71 18.67
C GLN A 62 -9.71 -6.12 17.46
N ILE A 63 -9.11 -6.11 16.27
CA ILE A 63 -9.76 -6.54 15.03
C ILE A 63 -10.20 -8.00 15.12
N ILE A 64 -9.28 -8.88 15.51
CA ILE A 64 -9.53 -10.33 15.64
C ILE A 64 -10.60 -10.61 16.70
N ALA A 65 -10.52 -9.96 17.86
CA ALA A 65 -11.50 -10.15 18.92
C ALA A 65 -12.91 -9.71 18.48
N PHE A 66 -13.02 -8.58 17.78
CA PHE A 66 -14.31 -8.09 17.28
C PHE A 66 -14.87 -8.93 16.13
N ALA A 67 -14.00 -9.45 15.26
CA ALA A 67 -14.38 -10.40 14.22
C ALA A 67 -14.98 -11.68 14.81
N ALA A 68 -14.41 -12.17 15.94
CA ALA A 68 -14.88 -13.36 16.63
C ALA A 68 -16.15 -13.15 17.48
N ASP A 69 -16.51 -11.91 17.83
CA ASP A 69 -17.68 -11.64 18.66
C ASP A 69 -18.99 -11.85 17.88
N ARG A 70 -19.68 -12.95 18.19
CA ARG A 70 -20.98 -13.32 17.62
C ARG A 70 -22.14 -12.50 18.18
N ARG A 71 -21.91 -11.73 19.25
CA ARG A 71 -22.93 -10.87 19.88
C ARG A 71 -22.95 -9.46 19.29
N ALA A 72 -21.92 -9.08 18.54
CA ALA A 72 -21.82 -7.78 17.88
C ALA A 72 -22.99 -7.58 16.91
N LYS A 73 -23.77 -6.53 17.14
CA LYS A 73 -24.95 -6.20 16.32
C LYS A 73 -24.66 -5.01 15.42
N ALA A 74 -25.25 -5.02 14.24
CA ALA A 74 -25.25 -3.85 13.38
C ALA A 74 -26.03 -2.70 14.05
N PRO A 75 -25.66 -1.44 13.76
CA PRO A 75 -26.39 -0.30 14.30
C PRO A 75 -27.86 -0.28 13.86
N ALA A 76 -28.71 0.35 14.66
CA ALA A 76 -30.14 0.46 14.38
C ALA A 76 -30.41 1.22 13.07
N GLN A 77 -29.58 2.22 12.77
CA GLN A 77 -29.65 3.04 11.58
C GLN A 77 -28.42 2.80 10.70
N ASN A 78 -28.57 3.02 9.40
CA ASN A 78 -27.43 3.01 8.50
C ASN A 78 -26.58 4.26 8.75
N PRO A 79 -25.25 4.13 8.90
CA PRO A 79 -24.38 5.29 9.01
C PRO A 79 -24.45 6.18 7.75
N ASP A 80 -24.42 7.49 7.95
CA ASP A 80 -24.45 8.48 6.87
C ASP A 80 -23.29 8.29 5.89
N GLY A 81 -23.58 8.42 4.60
CA GLY A 81 -22.58 8.34 3.54
C GLY A 81 -22.06 6.94 3.22
N LEU A 82 -22.56 5.89 3.90
CA LEU A 82 -22.21 4.50 3.59
C LEU A 82 -23.36 3.77 2.87
N PRO A 83 -23.07 2.85 1.93
CA PRO A 83 -24.09 2.04 1.28
C PRO A 83 -24.89 1.20 2.29
N PRO A 84 -26.17 0.88 2.02
CA PRO A 84 -26.98 0.02 2.93
C PRO A 84 -26.35 -1.35 3.22
N SER A 85 -25.55 -1.88 2.30
CA SER A 85 -24.78 -3.13 2.49
C SER A 85 -23.71 -3.04 3.58
N PHE A 86 -23.37 -1.83 4.04
CA PHE A 86 -22.39 -1.56 5.08
C PHE A 86 -23.03 -1.33 6.45
N ARG A 87 -24.32 -1.65 6.61
CA ARG A 87 -24.98 -1.79 7.91
C ARG A 87 -24.50 -3.06 8.62
N LEU A 88 -23.25 -3.03 9.05
CA LEU A 88 -22.51 -4.10 9.70
C LEU A 88 -22.19 -3.73 11.14
N PRO A 89 -21.91 -4.70 12.03
CA PRO A 89 -21.33 -4.40 13.33
C PRO A 89 -20.05 -3.57 13.15
N VAL A 90 -19.94 -2.52 13.96
CA VAL A 90 -18.85 -1.53 13.91
C VAL A 90 -18.12 -1.43 15.24
N LEU A 91 -16.81 -1.20 15.17
CA LEU A 91 -15.98 -0.79 16.29
C LEU A 91 -15.08 0.37 15.85
N ASP A 92 -14.87 1.36 16.71
CA ASP A 92 -13.88 2.41 16.46
C ASP A 92 -12.48 1.86 16.75
N LEU A 93 -11.56 2.05 15.81
CA LEU A 93 -10.16 1.69 15.96
C LEU A 93 -9.31 2.95 16.04
N PHE A 94 -8.53 3.03 17.11
CA PHE A 94 -7.62 4.14 17.36
C PHE A 94 -6.20 3.75 16.99
N VAL A 95 -5.51 4.67 16.33
CA VAL A 95 -4.09 4.52 16.03
C VAL A 95 -3.32 4.31 17.35
N LYS A 96 -2.58 3.21 17.41
CA LYS A 96 -1.70 2.89 18.53
C LYS A 96 -0.33 3.54 18.38
N THR A 97 0.14 3.65 17.15
CA THR A 97 1.48 4.15 16.83
C THR A 97 1.53 4.73 15.41
N ILE A 98 2.43 5.68 15.19
CA ILE A 98 2.67 6.31 13.90
C ILE A 98 4.15 6.19 13.58
N PHE A 99 4.46 5.65 12.39
CA PHE A 99 5.82 5.52 11.91
C PHE A 99 6.01 6.37 10.63
N PRO A 100 6.72 7.52 10.72
CA PRO A 100 6.97 8.38 9.56
C PRO A 100 7.92 7.75 8.54
N VAL A 101 7.55 7.81 7.26
CA VAL A 101 8.27 7.19 6.13
C VAL A 101 8.67 8.24 5.09
N ASP A 102 9.68 7.93 4.29
CA ASP A 102 10.25 8.84 3.30
C ASP A 102 9.55 8.79 1.92
N SER A 103 8.42 8.09 1.85
CA SER A 103 7.48 8.07 0.73
C SER A 103 6.14 8.68 1.15
N THR A 104 5.32 9.12 0.21
CA THR A 104 3.90 9.45 0.35
C THR A 104 3.05 8.34 0.94
N ALA A 105 3.58 7.11 1.05
CA ALA A 105 2.88 5.94 1.57
C ALA A 105 1.59 5.64 0.78
N SER A 106 1.76 5.50 -0.55
CA SER A 106 0.67 5.25 -1.49
C SER A 106 0.25 3.78 -1.56
N TYR A 107 1.01 2.88 -0.95
CA TYR A 107 0.74 1.44 -0.78
C TYR A 107 1.71 0.87 0.25
N ALA A 108 1.39 -0.29 0.83
CA ALA A 108 2.33 -1.00 1.69
C ALA A 108 2.08 -2.52 1.73
N SER A 109 3.14 -3.28 1.96
CA SER A 109 3.07 -4.73 2.16
C SER A 109 4.10 -5.23 3.17
N PHE A 110 3.92 -6.47 3.61
CA PHE A 110 4.81 -7.12 4.56
C PHE A 110 5.29 -8.47 4.02
N ASP A 111 6.60 -8.71 4.07
CA ASP A 111 7.21 -9.94 3.56
C ASP A 111 7.59 -10.95 4.66
N GLY A 112 7.16 -10.70 5.90
CA GLY A 112 7.60 -11.45 7.08
C GLY A 112 8.79 -10.83 7.83
N LYS A 113 9.49 -9.86 7.23
CA LYS A 113 10.69 -9.23 7.84
C LYS A 113 10.75 -7.70 7.67
N TYR A 114 10.22 -7.17 6.59
CA TYR A 114 10.23 -5.75 6.25
C TYR A 114 8.82 -5.28 5.90
N LEU A 115 8.45 -4.12 6.43
CA LEU A 115 7.35 -3.33 5.86
C LEU A 115 7.88 -2.58 4.65
N TRP A 116 7.28 -2.84 3.50
CA TRP A 116 7.60 -2.20 2.23
C TRP A 116 6.59 -1.10 1.95
N VAL A 117 7.06 0.11 1.65
CA VAL A 117 6.20 1.29 1.47
C VAL A 117 6.68 2.09 0.27
N GLY A 118 5.79 2.48 -0.63
CA GLY A 118 6.18 3.19 -1.85
C GLY A 118 5.29 4.37 -2.21
N ASP A 119 5.67 5.00 -3.32
CA ASP A 119 5.01 6.17 -3.89
C ASP A 119 4.27 5.83 -5.17
N PHE A 120 3.09 6.46 -5.34
CA PHE A 120 2.54 6.66 -6.66
C PHE A 120 3.20 7.88 -7.30
N VAL A 121 4.10 7.63 -8.26
CA VAL A 121 4.75 8.68 -9.04
C VAL A 121 4.24 8.68 -10.48
N LYS A 122 3.99 9.87 -11.02
CA LYS A 122 3.71 10.10 -12.43
C LYS A 122 4.34 11.42 -12.87
N SER A 123 5.57 11.40 -13.38
CA SER A 123 6.29 12.63 -13.82
C SER A 123 5.54 13.48 -14.84
N SER A 124 4.63 12.89 -15.63
CA SER A 124 3.78 13.63 -16.56
C SER A 124 2.64 14.42 -15.89
N ASP A 125 2.46 14.29 -14.57
CA ASP A 125 1.45 14.97 -13.77
C ASP A 125 2.11 15.56 -12.53
N SER A 126 2.19 16.89 -12.45
CA SER A 126 2.90 17.60 -11.38
C SER A 126 2.33 17.34 -9.98
N LYS A 127 1.11 16.79 -9.88
CA LYS A 127 0.49 16.40 -8.59
C LYS A 127 1.11 15.13 -8.00
N TYR A 128 1.74 14.30 -8.83
CA TYR A 128 2.31 13.01 -8.46
C TYR A 128 3.82 13.01 -8.73
N GLY A 129 4.47 14.14 -8.43
CA GLY A 129 5.91 14.28 -8.53
C GLY A 129 6.64 13.34 -7.57
N PRO A 130 7.88 12.92 -7.90
CA PRO A 130 8.67 12.06 -7.03
C PRO A 130 9.17 12.82 -5.80
N VAL A 131 9.43 12.09 -4.71
CA VAL A 131 10.26 12.61 -3.63
C VAL A 131 11.67 12.88 -4.19
N PRO A 132 12.26 14.09 -4.03
CA PRO A 132 13.43 14.51 -4.82
C PRO A 132 14.61 13.54 -4.77
N HIS A 133 15.02 13.12 -3.56
CA HIS A 133 16.15 12.21 -3.38
C HIS A 133 15.89 10.78 -3.87
N HIS A 134 14.64 10.41 -4.16
CA HIS A 134 14.32 9.13 -4.79
C HIS A 134 14.66 9.13 -6.28
N ALA A 135 14.44 10.26 -6.95
CA ALA A 135 14.69 10.43 -8.39
C ALA A 135 16.18 10.62 -8.73
N GLU A 136 17.03 10.87 -7.74
CA GLU A 136 18.47 11.04 -7.87
C GLU A 136 19.21 9.69 -7.89
N ASN A 137 19.09 8.96 -8.99
CA ASN A 137 19.76 7.67 -9.14
C ASN A 137 20.28 7.41 -10.56
N ARG A 138 21.26 6.50 -10.66
CA ARG A 138 21.94 6.13 -11.91
C ARG A 138 21.05 5.38 -12.92
N PHE A 139 19.86 4.95 -12.51
CA PHE A 139 18.94 4.16 -13.35
C PHE A 139 17.90 5.05 -14.05
N ASN A 140 17.89 6.36 -13.76
CA ASN A 140 16.89 7.31 -14.25
C ASN A 140 15.44 6.91 -13.88
N LEU A 141 15.28 6.09 -12.83
CA LEU A 141 13.99 5.76 -12.24
C LEU A 141 13.55 6.90 -11.32
N LYS A 142 12.25 7.10 -11.15
CA LYS A 142 11.72 8.27 -10.43
C LYS A 142 11.33 7.98 -8.99
N THR A 143 11.36 6.73 -8.56
CA THR A 143 10.94 6.34 -7.21
C THR A 143 11.62 5.04 -6.77
N TRP A 144 11.52 4.77 -5.47
CA TRP A 144 11.82 3.48 -4.89
C TRP A 144 10.73 3.06 -3.91
N ILE A 145 10.74 1.78 -3.58
CA ILE A 145 9.96 1.19 -2.50
C ILE A 145 10.91 1.01 -1.31
N ALA A 146 10.56 1.62 -0.19
CA ALA A 146 11.33 1.65 1.04
C ALA A 146 10.98 0.46 1.94
N GLY A 147 11.98 -0.33 2.33
CA GLY A 147 11.83 -1.45 3.26
C GLY A 147 12.33 -1.08 4.66
N TYR A 148 11.47 -1.22 5.66
CA TYR A 148 11.78 -0.97 7.07
C TYR A 148 11.71 -2.28 7.84
N ARG A 149 12.83 -2.68 8.45
CA ARG A 149 12.91 -3.92 9.21
C ARG A 149 12.00 -3.82 10.43
N VAL A 150 11.28 -4.89 10.72
CA VAL A 150 10.46 -5.01 11.93
C VAL A 150 11.05 -6.00 12.93
N ASP A 151 10.65 -5.88 14.19
CA ASP A 151 10.85 -6.91 15.21
C ASP A 151 9.76 -8.01 15.14
N GLN A 152 9.81 -8.96 16.07
CA GLN A 152 8.83 -10.06 16.15
C GLN A 152 7.40 -9.57 16.43
N SER A 153 7.23 -8.38 17.01
CA SER A 153 5.92 -7.78 17.23
C SER A 153 5.38 -7.08 15.99
N GLY A 154 6.16 -6.99 14.91
CA GLY A 154 5.81 -6.26 13.69
C GLY A 154 6.03 -4.75 13.79
N MET A 155 6.77 -4.28 14.79
CA MET A 155 7.14 -2.88 14.96
C MET A 155 8.43 -2.56 14.20
N PRO A 156 8.46 -1.49 13.38
CA PRO A 156 9.71 -1.00 12.79
C PRO A 156 10.78 -0.71 13.84
N ILE A 157 12.01 -1.13 13.58
CA ILE A 157 13.16 -0.95 14.49
C ILE A 157 14.14 0.13 14.04
N ALA A 158 13.85 0.80 12.92
CA ALA A 158 14.70 1.87 12.40
C ALA A 158 14.82 2.99 13.45
N SER A 159 16.05 3.39 13.76
CA SER A 159 16.33 4.43 14.77
C SER A 159 16.88 5.72 14.17
N GLN A 160 17.48 5.64 12.97
CA GLN A 160 18.00 6.80 12.28
C GLN A 160 16.89 7.53 11.54
N LYS A 161 16.84 8.84 11.67
CA LYS A 161 15.94 9.73 10.94
C LYS A 161 16.71 10.74 10.10
N TYR A 162 16.02 11.31 9.12
CA TYR A 162 16.49 12.48 8.39
C TYR A 162 15.34 13.40 8.02
N LYS A 163 15.68 14.66 7.74
CA LYS A 163 14.74 15.61 7.17
C LYS A 163 14.87 15.65 5.66
N PHE A 164 13.76 15.86 4.98
CA PHE A 164 13.70 16.02 3.53
C PHE A 164 12.57 16.98 3.16
N SER A 165 12.66 17.55 1.96
CA SER A 165 11.60 18.39 1.39
C SER A 165 10.78 17.58 0.39
N SER A 166 9.46 17.65 0.48
CA SER A 166 8.55 17.13 -0.54
C SER A 166 7.27 17.94 -0.56
N ASP A 167 6.75 18.24 -1.76
CA ASP A 167 5.60 19.13 -1.98
C ASP A 167 5.75 20.51 -1.33
N GLY A 168 6.97 21.05 -1.33
CA GLY A 168 7.30 22.33 -0.68
C GLY A 168 7.25 22.31 0.85
N LYS A 169 7.15 21.13 1.47
CA LYS A 169 7.09 20.96 2.93
C LYS A 169 8.32 20.21 3.44
N SER A 170 8.89 20.70 4.55
CA SER A 170 9.90 19.94 5.30
C SER A 170 9.23 18.83 6.10
N ARG A 171 9.80 17.63 6.01
CA ARG A 171 9.31 16.39 6.62
C ARG A 171 10.47 15.71 7.35
N GLU A 172 10.15 14.84 8.30
CA GLU A 172 11.10 13.97 8.96
C GLU A 172 10.61 12.53 8.85
N ALA A 173 11.49 11.62 8.44
CA ALA A 173 11.19 10.20 8.31
C ALA A 173 12.34 9.34 8.83
N TYR A 174 12.01 8.09 9.13
CA TYR A 174 13.03 7.08 9.40
C TYR A 174 13.77 6.69 8.13
N LYS A 175 15.07 6.39 8.27
CA LYS A 175 15.89 5.90 7.17
C LYS A 175 15.45 4.47 6.81
N PRO A 176 15.13 4.18 5.54
CA PRO A 176 14.84 2.82 5.11
C PRO A 176 16.07 1.92 5.23
N ASP A 177 15.87 0.66 5.59
CA ASP A 177 16.94 -0.34 5.64
C ASP A 177 17.28 -0.86 4.24
N ARG A 178 16.26 -0.94 3.38
CA ARG A 178 16.33 -1.50 2.03
C ARG A 178 15.56 -0.64 1.02
N LEU A 179 15.97 -0.69 -0.24
CA LEU A 179 15.34 0.04 -1.34
C LEU A 179 15.09 -0.88 -2.53
N ILE A 180 13.95 -0.75 -3.19
CA ILE A 180 13.69 -1.38 -4.49
C ILE A 180 13.33 -0.28 -5.47
N PHE A 181 14.23 0.03 -6.40
CA PHE A 181 13.95 0.97 -7.48
C PHE A 181 12.96 0.35 -8.46
N CYS A 182 11.92 1.11 -8.82
CA CYS A 182 10.87 0.64 -9.70
C CYS A 182 10.41 1.74 -10.68
N ARG A 183 9.60 1.32 -11.65
CA ARG A 183 8.95 2.21 -12.61
C ARG A 183 7.88 3.10 -11.95
N GLU A 184 7.47 4.14 -12.65
CA GLU A 184 6.34 5.00 -12.27
C GLU A 184 4.98 4.29 -12.32
N SER A 185 3.95 4.93 -11.76
CA SER A 185 2.55 4.47 -11.79
C SER A 185 2.30 3.13 -11.09
N VAL A 186 3.15 2.79 -10.13
CA VAL A 186 2.92 1.67 -9.22
C VAL A 186 1.91 2.13 -8.17
N GLN A 187 0.84 1.36 -7.98
CA GLN A 187 -0.20 1.57 -6.96
C GLN A 187 -0.25 0.43 -5.93
N GLY A 188 0.63 -0.56 -6.04
CA GLY A 188 0.70 -1.68 -5.10
C GLY A 188 1.96 -2.51 -5.31
N PHE A 189 2.45 -3.12 -4.24
CA PHE A 189 3.68 -3.91 -4.23
C PHE A 189 3.55 -5.11 -3.31
N ALA A 190 3.97 -6.29 -3.76
CA ALA A 190 4.17 -7.44 -2.90
C ALA A 190 5.45 -8.17 -3.28
N ILE A 191 6.06 -8.85 -2.33
CA ILE A 191 7.30 -9.61 -2.53
C ILE A 191 7.24 -10.95 -1.82
N SER A 192 7.88 -11.94 -2.42
CA SER A 192 8.15 -13.25 -1.83
C SER A 192 9.59 -13.65 -2.13
N GLU A 193 9.99 -14.85 -1.70
CA GLU A 193 11.29 -15.41 -2.07
C GLU A 193 11.43 -15.67 -3.58
N GLY A 194 10.32 -15.86 -4.31
CA GLY A 194 10.33 -16.20 -5.74
C GLY A 194 10.10 -15.01 -6.67
N PHE A 195 9.30 -14.02 -6.25
CA PHE A 195 8.93 -12.90 -7.12
C PHE A 195 8.77 -11.57 -6.38
N ALA A 196 8.85 -10.48 -7.13
CA ALA A 196 8.28 -9.19 -6.78
C ALA A 196 7.13 -8.86 -7.75
N ALA A 197 6.05 -8.28 -7.22
CA ALA A 197 4.84 -7.95 -7.97
C ALA A 197 4.57 -6.46 -7.88
N LEU A 198 4.28 -5.82 -9.01
CA LEU A 198 3.86 -4.42 -9.11
C LEU A 198 2.43 -4.35 -9.67
N SER A 199 1.53 -3.72 -8.91
CA SER A 199 0.24 -3.25 -9.43
C SER A 199 0.49 -1.92 -10.14
N ILE A 200 0.19 -1.86 -11.42
CA ILE A 200 0.45 -0.69 -12.29
C ILE A 200 -0.89 -0.16 -12.77
N SER A 201 -1.24 1.06 -12.36
CA SER A 201 -2.59 1.59 -12.57
C SER A 201 -2.57 3.11 -12.62
N TYR A 202 -3.37 3.73 -13.50
CA TYR A 202 -3.61 5.18 -13.49
C TYR A 202 -4.86 5.55 -14.31
N GLY A 203 -5.90 5.99 -13.61
CA GLY A 203 -7.11 6.54 -14.21
C GLY A 203 -7.93 5.53 -15.02
N ALA A 204 -8.65 6.04 -16.03
CA ALA A 204 -9.61 5.28 -16.84
C ALA A 204 -8.96 4.33 -17.87
N ARG A 205 -8.01 3.50 -17.43
CA ARG A 205 -7.23 2.56 -18.27
C ARG A 205 -7.14 1.20 -17.57
N ALA A 206 -6.98 0.14 -18.36
CA ALA A 206 -6.69 -1.18 -17.83
C ALA A 206 -5.40 -1.12 -16.98
N SER A 207 -5.44 -1.80 -15.84
CA SER A 207 -4.27 -1.91 -14.97
C SER A 207 -3.47 -3.15 -15.34
N LYS A 208 -2.28 -3.28 -14.77
CA LYS A 208 -1.38 -4.40 -15.02
C LYS A 208 -0.81 -4.95 -13.72
N LEU A 209 -0.70 -6.26 -13.64
CA LEU A 209 0.14 -6.92 -12.65
C LEU A 209 1.43 -7.34 -13.32
N ALA A 210 2.53 -6.62 -13.05
CA ALA A 210 3.85 -7.00 -13.55
C ALA A 210 4.59 -7.81 -12.49
N LEU A 211 5.11 -8.96 -12.90
CA LEU A 211 5.85 -9.89 -12.05
C LEU A 211 7.32 -9.89 -12.47
N TYR A 212 8.19 -9.87 -11.48
CA TYR A 212 9.63 -9.80 -11.61
C TYR A 212 10.27 -10.87 -10.74
N LYS A 213 11.51 -11.26 -11.05
CA LYS A 213 12.35 -12.08 -10.17
C LYS A 213 12.49 -11.39 -8.82
N ALA A 214 12.44 -12.16 -7.74
CA ALA A 214 12.63 -11.63 -6.40
C ALA A 214 13.97 -10.87 -6.28
N PRO A 215 13.97 -9.70 -5.62
CA PRO A 215 15.16 -9.01 -5.12
C PRO A 215 15.97 -9.87 -4.12
N VAL A 216 16.81 -10.77 -4.62
CA VAL A 216 17.67 -11.67 -3.80
C VAL A 216 19.05 -11.07 -3.53
N SER A 217 19.75 -11.56 -2.49
CA SER A 217 21.03 -11.03 -2.00
C SER A 217 22.13 -10.86 -3.06
N ASN A 218 22.18 -11.73 -4.07
CA ASN A 218 23.32 -11.81 -4.99
C ASN A 218 23.40 -10.64 -5.99
N ASN A 219 22.34 -9.84 -6.12
CA ASN A 219 22.29 -8.68 -7.04
C ASN A 219 22.01 -7.37 -6.29
N SER A 220 22.21 -7.34 -4.98
CA SER A 220 22.07 -6.11 -4.22
C SER A 220 23.27 -5.18 -4.45
N PHE A 221 23.03 -3.89 -4.30
CA PHE A 221 24.09 -2.88 -4.32
C PHE A 221 23.83 -1.85 -3.23
N LYS A 222 24.89 -1.18 -2.77
CA LYS A 222 24.74 -0.07 -1.84
C LYS A 222 24.34 1.19 -2.61
N HIS A 223 23.17 1.74 -2.32
CA HIS A 223 22.75 3.04 -2.81
C HIS A 223 23.00 4.10 -1.75
N SER A 224 23.68 5.19 -2.14
CA SER A 224 23.90 6.36 -1.30
C SER A 224 23.02 7.50 -1.78
N PHE A 225 22.35 8.18 -0.84
CA PHE A 225 21.46 9.29 -1.12
C PHE A 225 21.63 10.40 -0.08
N LYS A 226 21.38 11.64 -0.48
CA LYS A 226 21.53 12.81 0.37
C LYS A 226 20.31 13.71 0.19
N PRO A 227 19.33 13.65 1.11
CA PRO A 227 18.17 14.53 1.04
C PRO A 227 18.59 16.00 1.03
N GLU A 228 17.85 16.83 0.29
CA GLU A 228 18.12 18.26 0.18
C GLU A 228 18.24 18.93 1.57
N GLY A 229 19.22 19.81 1.73
CA GLY A 229 19.47 20.52 2.98
C GLY A 229 20.12 19.68 4.08
N GLN A 230 20.36 18.37 3.86
CA GLN A 230 21.15 17.56 4.80
C GLN A 230 22.65 17.69 4.50
N SER A 231 23.49 17.68 5.54
CA SER A 231 24.94 17.55 5.38
C SER A 231 25.39 16.09 5.26
N LYS A 232 24.68 15.20 5.96
CA LYS A 232 24.94 13.75 6.02
C LYS A 232 24.44 13.03 4.76
N THR A 233 25.26 12.11 4.26
CA THR A 233 24.85 11.13 3.23
C THR A 233 24.38 9.86 3.92
N PHE A 234 23.24 9.33 3.48
CA PHE A 234 22.67 8.08 3.95
C PHE A 234 22.91 6.98 2.93
N SER A 235 22.76 5.72 3.34
CA SER A 235 22.79 4.60 2.41
C SER A 235 21.92 3.44 2.88
N ALA A 236 21.52 2.62 1.91
CA ALA A 236 20.75 1.40 2.11
C ALA A 236 21.17 0.34 1.08
N GLU A 237 20.90 -0.92 1.39
CA GLU A 237 21.00 -2.00 0.42
C GLU A 237 19.84 -1.90 -0.58
N ALA A 238 20.12 -2.02 -1.87
CA ALA A 238 19.17 -1.71 -2.92
C ALA A 238 19.16 -2.74 -4.05
N TRP A 239 18.01 -2.80 -4.74
CA TRP A 239 17.78 -3.59 -5.95
C TRP A 239 17.03 -2.77 -7.00
N VAL A 240 16.96 -3.28 -8.22
CA VAL A 240 16.14 -2.72 -9.29
C VAL A 240 15.18 -3.78 -9.80
N VAL A 241 13.90 -3.40 -9.91
CA VAL A 241 12.89 -4.17 -10.65
C VAL A 241 12.60 -3.48 -11.99
N ASP A 242 13.05 -4.08 -13.07
CA ASP A 242 13.03 -3.51 -14.42
C ASP A 242 12.87 -4.62 -15.48
N SER A 243 13.09 -4.30 -16.76
CA SER A 243 12.99 -5.28 -17.84
C SER A 243 13.97 -6.45 -17.73
N ALA A 244 15.10 -6.32 -17.04
CA ALA A 244 16.06 -7.41 -16.87
C ALA A 244 15.60 -8.46 -15.85
N THR A 245 14.75 -8.05 -14.90
CA THR A 245 14.15 -8.94 -13.89
C THR A 245 12.70 -9.30 -14.20
N HIS A 246 12.09 -8.73 -15.23
CA HIS A 246 10.71 -9.02 -15.63
C HIS A 246 10.51 -10.51 -15.99
N LEU A 247 9.39 -11.06 -15.53
CA LEU A 247 8.98 -12.44 -15.79
C LEU A 247 7.75 -12.47 -16.70
N THR A 248 6.69 -11.78 -16.29
CA THR A 248 5.44 -11.72 -17.07
C THR A 248 4.58 -10.53 -16.63
N THR A 249 3.54 -10.24 -17.41
CA THR A 249 2.54 -9.23 -17.07
C THR A 249 1.14 -9.74 -17.37
N LEU A 250 0.26 -9.64 -16.38
CA LEU A 250 -1.15 -9.92 -16.54
C LEU A 250 -1.91 -8.59 -16.70
N GLU A 251 -2.84 -8.55 -17.64
CA GLU A 251 -3.78 -7.45 -17.77
C GLU A 251 -4.87 -7.58 -16.69
N LEU A 252 -5.19 -6.48 -16.04
CA LEU A 252 -6.18 -6.40 -14.97
C LEU A 252 -7.28 -5.38 -15.31
N PRO A 253 -8.45 -5.48 -14.68
CA PRO A 253 -9.43 -4.39 -14.64
C PRO A 253 -8.81 -3.08 -14.15
N ALA A 254 -9.45 -1.96 -14.48
CA ALA A 254 -8.97 -0.64 -14.15
C ALA A 254 -8.97 -0.38 -12.64
N GLY A 255 -7.97 0.38 -12.20
CA GLY A 255 -7.87 0.82 -10.82
C GLY A 255 -7.31 -0.23 -9.87
N SER A 256 -6.50 -1.19 -10.33
CA SER A 256 -5.82 -2.08 -9.37
C SER A 256 -4.96 -1.26 -8.41
N GLU A 257 -5.13 -1.51 -7.12
CA GLU A 257 -4.47 -0.79 -6.02
C GLU A 257 -4.09 -1.78 -4.93
N ASP A 258 -3.01 -1.42 -4.23
CA ASP A 258 -2.36 -2.22 -3.21
C ASP A 258 -2.02 -3.65 -3.67
N LEU A 259 -1.18 -4.36 -2.91
CA LEU A 259 -0.95 -5.79 -3.13
C LEU A 259 -0.50 -6.40 -1.81
N GLU A 260 -1.05 -7.56 -1.47
CA GLU A 260 -0.58 -8.34 -0.32
C GLU A 260 -0.41 -9.81 -0.73
N TYR A 261 0.62 -10.47 -0.20
CA TYR A 261 0.86 -11.90 -0.44
C TYR A 261 0.92 -12.64 0.89
N ASP A 262 0.06 -13.64 1.08
CA ASP A 262 -0.02 -14.41 2.33
C ASP A 262 0.86 -15.67 2.35
N GLY A 263 1.69 -15.88 1.32
CA GLY A 263 2.44 -17.12 1.13
C GLY A 263 1.74 -18.15 0.23
N HIS A 264 0.51 -17.89 -0.19
CA HIS A 264 -0.29 -18.78 -1.04
C HIS A 264 -0.93 -18.05 -2.22
N VAL A 265 -1.58 -16.92 -1.97
CA VAL A 265 -2.27 -16.11 -2.97
C VAL A 265 -1.90 -14.64 -2.85
N LEU A 266 -1.87 -13.98 -4.00
CA LEU A 266 -1.72 -12.54 -4.12
C LEU A 266 -3.10 -11.88 -4.14
N TYR A 267 -3.36 -11.00 -3.19
CA TYR A 267 -4.57 -10.22 -3.05
C TYR A 267 -4.45 -8.94 -3.85
N ILE A 268 -5.50 -8.58 -4.59
CA ILE A 268 -5.54 -7.38 -5.43
C ILE A 268 -6.88 -6.66 -5.24
N GLY A 269 -6.84 -5.41 -4.79
CA GLY A 269 -7.99 -4.51 -4.71
C GLY A 269 -8.17 -3.67 -5.97
N PHE A 270 -9.37 -3.11 -6.16
CA PHE A 270 -9.67 -2.23 -7.30
C PHE A 270 -10.44 -0.97 -6.86
N GLU A 271 -9.80 0.20 -6.90
CA GLU A 271 -10.46 1.49 -6.63
C GLU A 271 -11.46 1.87 -7.72
N GLY A 272 -11.27 1.35 -8.95
CA GLY A 272 -12.07 1.73 -10.12
C GLY A 272 -13.58 1.50 -9.94
N ALA A 273 -13.96 0.56 -9.08
CA ALA A 273 -15.36 0.29 -8.73
C ALA A 273 -15.97 1.33 -7.78
N SER A 274 -15.17 2.18 -7.14
CA SER A 274 -15.68 3.15 -6.17
C SER A 274 -16.67 4.12 -6.83
N PRO A 275 -17.67 4.61 -6.07
CA PRO A 275 -18.62 5.61 -6.57
C PRO A 275 -17.94 6.90 -7.06
N ASN A 276 -16.75 7.23 -6.55
CA ASN A 276 -15.99 8.41 -6.96
C ASN A 276 -15.33 8.25 -8.34
N TYR A 277 -15.01 7.02 -8.73
CA TYR A 277 -14.26 6.75 -9.97
C TYR A 277 -15.11 6.13 -11.06
N ARG A 278 -15.96 5.15 -10.77
CA ARG A 278 -16.71 4.39 -11.79
C ARG A 278 -17.45 5.29 -12.78
N PRO A 279 -18.29 6.27 -12.37
CA PRO A 279 -19.03 7.10 -13.31
C PRO A 279 -18.10 7.99 -14.16
N LYS A 280 -17.04 8.52 -13.54
CA LYS A 280 -16.07 9.38 -14.22
C LYS A 280 -15.26 8.61 -15.25
N TRP A 281 -14.78 7.42 -14.89
CA TRP A 281 -13.88 6.63 -15.73
C TRP A 281 -14.63 5.97 -16.89
N THR A 282 -15.83 5.45 -16.66
CA THR A 282 -16.68 4.89 -17.73
C THR A 282 -17.13 5.96 -18.73
N LYS A 283 -17.33 7.21 -18.30
CA LYS A 283 -17.58 8.33 -19.21
C LYS A 283 -16.39 8.63 -20.13
N ILE A 284 -15.16 8.48 -19.63
CA ILE A 284 -13.93 8.72 -20.39
C ILE A 284 -13.64 7.54 -21.33
N ASN A 285 -13.84 6.31 -20.85
CA ASN A 285 -13.61 5.08 -21.59
C ASN A 285 -14.78 4.11 -21.37
N PRO A 286 -15.80 4.11 -22.25
CA PRO A 286 -16.97 3.25 -22.11
C PRO A 286 -16.68 1.75 -22.21
N LEU A 287 -15.51 1.36 -22.74
CA LEU A 287 -15.08 -0.03 -22.86
C LEU A 287 -14.22 -0.49 -21.68
N LEU A 288 -14.05 0.36 -20.66
CA LEU A 288 -13.22 0.09 -19.51
C LEU A 288 -13.82 -1.05 -18.67
N LYS A 289 -13.03 -2.12 -18.48
CA LYS A 289 -13.37 -3.16 -17.51
C LYS A 289 -13.15 -2.62 -16.10
N ILE A 290 -14.21 -2.61 -15.30
CA ILE A 290 -14.19 -2.28 -13.88
C ILE A 290 -14.63 -3.53 -13.12
N GLU A 291 -13.95 -3.82 -12.01
CA GLU A 291 -14.22 -4.99 -11.18
C GLU A 291 -14.61 -4.56 -9.77
N ASP A 292 -15.69 -5.15 -9.28
CA ASP A 292 -16.31 -4.83 -7.99
C ASP A 292 -15.87 -5.80 -6.88
N ARG A 293 -15.05 -6.80 -7.25
CA ARG A 293 -14.48 -7.83 -6.39
C ARG A 293 -12.97 -7.66 -6.29
N PHE A 294 -12.38 -8.20 -5.23
CA PHE A 294 -10.93 -8.38 -5.18
C PHE A 294 -10.53 -9.66 -5.91
N TYR A 295 -9.29 -9.74 -6.38
CA TYR A 295 -8.74 -10.97 -6.96
C TYR A 295 -7.82 -11.68 -5.97
N LEU A 296 -7.86 -13.02 -6.03
CA LEU A 296 -6.93 -13.93 -5.37
C LEU A 296 -6.18 -14.70 -6.46
N ILE A 297 -4.95 -14.30 -6.75
CA ILE A 297 -4.13 -14.94 -7.78
C ILE A 297 -3.20 -15.92 -7.10
N ASN A 298 -3.29 -17.21 -7.45
CA ASN A 298 -2.32 -18.21 -7.00
C ASN A 298 -1.07 -18.14 -7.89
N PRO A 299 0.08 -17.67 -7.40
CA PRO A 299 1.29 -17.51 -8.21
C PRO A 299 1.80 -18.83 -8.79
N LYS A 300 1.50 -19.98 -8.16
CA LYS A 300 1.92 -21.31 -8.63
C LYS A 300 1.24 -21.72 -9.95
N LEU A 301 0.13 -21.06 -10.31
CA LEU A 301 -0.56 -21.27 -11.57
C LEU A 301 0.04 -20.45 -12.72
N ILE A 302 0.96 -19.53 -12.43
CA ILE A 302 1.64 -18.70 -13.42
C ILE A 302 2.90 -19.45 -13.89
N PRO A 303 2.97 -19.91 -15.16
CA PRO A 303 4.08 -20.73 -15.65
C PRO A 303 5.46 -20.07 -15.47
N GLU A 304 5.55 -18.76 -15.65
CA GLU A 304 6.78 -17.98 -15.59
C GLU A 304 7.33 -17.81 -14.18
N LEU A 305 6.54 -18.15 -13.14
CA LEU A 305 6.98 -18.14 -11.74
C LEU A 305 7.42 -19.51 -11.22
N LYS A 306 7.35 -20.55 -12.06
CA LYS A 306 7.81 -21.88 -11.66
C LYS A 306 9.35 -21.87 -11.57
N PRO A 307 9.95 -22.58 -10.60
CA PRO A 307 11.40 -22.66 -10.43
C PRO A 307 12.14 -23.13 -11.68
#